data_AF-D2ZQX3-F1
#
_entry.id   AF-D2ZQX3-F1
#
_cell.length_a   1.000
_cell.length_b   1.000
_cell.length_c   1.000
_cell.angle_alpha   90.00
_cell.angle_beta   90.00
_cell.angle_gamma   90.00
#
_symmetry.space_group_name_H-M   'P 1'
#
loop_
_entity.id
_entity.type
_entity.pdbx_description
1 polymer ?
#
loop_
_entity_poly.entity_id
_entity_poly.type
_entity_poly.pdbx_seq_one_letter_code
_entity_poly.pdbx_strand_id
1 'polypeptide(L)'
;MVIMKKSTLIILLAVVIILFIAPLVMYNGYGEDEGYFGGADGQAGEAIEETGYEPWFSSIWEPPSGEIESLLFALQAAIGALIIGYAFGYWRGQSKKEE
;
A
#
# COMPACT_ATOMS: atom_id res chain seq x y z
N MET A 1 25.74 -12.37 -3.90
CA MET A 1 24.43 -13.06 -4.02
C MET A 1 24.18 -13.81 -2.72
N VAL A 2 23.26 -13.34 -1.87
CA VAL A 2 22.91 -14.05 -0.63
C VAL A 2 21.99 -15.21 -1.00
N ILE A 3 22.49 -16.44 -0.94
CA ILE A 3 21.69 -17.64 -1.17
C ILE A 3 20.85 -17.87 0.08
N MET A 4 19.62 -17.37 0.10
CA MET A 4 18.68 -17.63 1.19
C MET A 4 18.31 -19.11 1.21
N LYS A 5 18.36 -19.74 2.39
CA LYS A 5 17.88 -21.11 2.56
C LYS A 5 16.37 -21.14 2.31
N LYS A 6 15.84 -22.23 1.71
CA LYS A 6 14.39 -22.41 1.48
C LYS A 6 13.57 -22.18 2.75
N SER A 7 14.08 -22.63 3.91
CA SER A 7 13.47 -22.40 5.21
C SER A 7 13.31 -20.91 5.56
N THR A 8 14.30 -20.07 5.23
CA THR A 8 14.25 -18.62 5.46
C THR A 8 13.19 -17.96 4.57
N LEU A 9 13.06 -18.38 3.30
CA LEU A 9 12.00 -17.89 2.40
C LEU A 9 10.60 -18.23 2.92
N ILE A 10 10.40 -19.45 3.40
CA ILE A 10 9.12 -19.89 3.97
C ILE A 10 8.77 -19.07 5.21
N ILE A 11 9.74 -18.83 6.10
CA ILE A 11 9.54 -18.00 7.31
C ILE A 11 9.18 -16.56 6.90
N LEU A 12 9.91 -15.96 5.96
CA LEU A 12 9.62 -14.59 5.51
C LEU A 12 8.22 -14.49 4.89
N LEU A 13 7.83 -15.47 4.07
CA LEU A 13 6.50 -15.53 3.49
C LEU A 13 5.42 -15.65 4.57
N ALA A 14 5.63 -16.51 5.57
CA ALA A 14 4.71 -16.65 6.69
C ALA A 14 4.57 -15.34 7.47
N VAL A 15 5.68 -14.63 7.73
CA VAL A 15 5.65 -13.31 8.39
C VAL A 15 4.85 -12.31 7.57
N VAL A 16 5.07 -12.22 6.26
CA VAL A 16 4.29 -11.33 5.39
C VAL A 16 2.80 -11.67 5.45
N ILE A 17 2.43 -12.95 5.33
CA ILE A 17 1.03 -13.39 5.44
C ILE A 17 0.43 -13.00 6.78
N ILE A 18 1.16 -13.19 7.89
CA ILE A 18 0.69 -12.81 9.23
C ILE A 18 0.49 -11.29 9.33
N LEU A 19 1.42 -10.49 8.81
CA LEU A 19 1.29 -9.02 8.82
C LEU A 19 0.07 -8.53 8.05
N PHE A 20 -0.33 -9.24 6.98
CA PHE A 20 -1.55 -8.92 6.23
C PHE A 20 -2.83 -9.43 6.92
N ILE A 21 -2.83 -10.66 7.43
CA ILE A 21 -4.04 -11.29 7.97
C ILE A 21 -4.34 -10.80 9.40
N ALA A 22 -3.33 -10.57 10.24
CA ALA A 22 -3.54 -10.24 11.64
C ALA A 22 -4.41 -8.97 11.84
N PRO A 23 -4.18 -7.84 11.15
CA PRO A 23 -5.06 -6.67 11.26
C PRO A 23 -6.48 -6.97 10.80
N LEU A 24 -6.66 -7.71 9.70
CA LEU A 24 -7.98 -8.05 9.15
C LEU A 24 -8.83 -8.93 10.09
N VAL A 25 -8.16 -9.78 10.88
CA VAL A 25 -8.84 -10.62 11.88
C VAL A 25 -9.11 -9.82 13.16
N MET A 26 -8.14 -9.01 13.62
CA MET A 26 -8.29 -8.20 14.83
C MET A 26 -9.40 -7.17 14.72
N TYR A 27 -9.56 -6.56 13.54
CA TYR A 27 -10.55 -5.53 13.26
C TYR A 27 -11.69 -6.05 12.38
N ASN A 28 -11.94 -7.36 12.41
CA ASN A 28 -13.03 -7.95 11.64
C ASN A 28 -14.39 -7.39 12.12
N GLY A 29 -15.15 -6.80 11.21
CA GLY A 29 -16.42 -6.13 11.52
C GLY A 29 -16.31 -4.64 11.84
N TYR A 30 -15.09 -4.13 12.07
CA TYR A 30 -14.79 -2.71 12.20
C TYR A 30 -14.39 -2.16 10.82
N GLY A 31 -15.36 -1.64 10.07
CA GLY A 31 -15.18 -1.16 8.70
C GLY A 31 -14.60 0.26 8.59
N GLU A 32 -14.58 0.81 7.37
CA GLU A 32 -14.29 2.22 7.12
C GLU A 32 -15.18 3.16 7.94
N ASP A 33 -16.44 2.79 8.17
CA ASP A 33 -17.42 3.56 8.94
C ASP A 33 -16.97 3.81 10.40
N GLU A 34 -16.10 2.95 10.93
CA GLU A 34 -15.53 3.09 12.28
C GLU A 34 -14.09 3.65 12.26
N GLY A 35 -13.57 4.05 11.10
CA GLY A 35 -12.28 4.75 10.94
C GLY A 35 -11.03 3.88 11.05
N TYR A 36 -11.14 2.58 11.32
CA TYR A 36 -9.99 1.69 11.59
C TYR A 36 -9.10 1.41 10.38
N PHE A 37 -9.65 1.52 9.17
CA PHE A 37 -8.91 1.36 7.91
C PHE A 37 -8.82 2.66 7.10
N GLY A 38 -9.14 3.80 7.72
CA GLY A 38 -9.06 5.12 7.08
C GLY A 38 -7.62 5.57 6.83
N GLY A 39 -7.45 6.45 5.84
CA GLY A 39 -6.15 7.05 5.52
C GLY A 39 -5.63 7.96 6.64
N ALA A 40 -4.30 8.03 6.78
CA ALA A 40 -3.66 8.90 7.78
C ALA A 40 -3.96 10.38 7.52
N ASP A 41 -4.09 10.78 6.25
CA ASP A 41 -4.31 12.17 5.85
C ASP A 41 -5.66 12.70 6.33
N GLY A 42 -6.71 11.86 6.36
CA GLY A 42 -8.02 12.22 6.91
C GLY A 42 -7.97 12.50 8.41
N GLN A 43 -7.37 11.58 9.18
CA GLN A 43 -7.21 11.74 10.63
C GLN A 43 -6.34 12.97 10.99
N ALA A 44 -5.30 13.22 10.19
CA ALA A 44 -4.45 14.40 10.37
C ALA A 44 -5.21 15.70 10.06
N GLY A 45 -6.07 15.69 9.03
CA GLY A 45 -6.93 16.82 8.69
C GLY A 45 -7.87 17.20 9.83
N GLU A 46 -8.62 16.23 10.35
CA GLU A 46 -9.54 16.43 11.48
C GLU A 46 -8.84 17.02 12.71
N ALA A 47 -7.69 16.46 13.08
CA ALA A 47 -6.91 16.94 14.22
C ALA A 47 -6.40 18.39 14.04
N ILE A 48 -6.11 18.81 12.80
CA ILE A 48 -5.69 20.18 12.50
C ILE A 48 -6.89 21.12 12.54
N GLU A 49 -8.05 20.72 12.00
CA GLU A 49 -9.26 21.55 12.04
C GLU A 49 -9.71 21.84 13.47
N GLU A 50 -9.57 20.89 14.40
CA GLU A 50 -9.84 21.09 15.83
C GLU A 50 -8.98 22.18 16.49
N THR A 51 -7.82 22.53 15.90
CA THR A 51 -6.95 23.60 16.40
C THR A 51 -7.46 25.00 16.03
N GLY A 52 -8.53 25.09 15.24
CA GLY A 52 -9.07 26.35 14.69
C GLY A 52 -8.31 26.85 13.45
N TYR A 53 -7.54 25.98 12.81
CA TYR A 53 -6.85 26.29 11.56
C TYR A 53 -7.82 26.33 10.38
N GLU A 54 -7.74 27.39 9.58
CA GLU A 54 -8.45 27.47 8.29
C GLU A 54 -7.49 27.12 7.13
N PRO A 55 -7.88 26.20 6.22
CA PRO A 55 -7.10 25.90 5.03
C PRO A 55 -6.86 27.14 4.15
N TRP A 56 -5.59 27.45 3.88
CA TRP A 56 -5.21 28.54 2.95
C TRP A 56 -5.24 28.12 1.47
N PHE A 57 -5.52 26.84 1.19
CA PHE A 57 -5.58 26.27 -0.15
C PHE A 57 -6.68 25.21 -0.21
N SER A 58 -7.34 25.14 -1.37
CA SER A 58 -8.31 24.10 -1.70
C SER A 58 -7.85 23.35 -2.95
N SER A 59 -8.07 22.04 -2.99
CA SER A 59 -7.79 21.21 -4.15
C SER A 59 -8.49 21.77 -5.40
N ILE A 60 -7.74 21.94 -6.49
CA ILE A 60 -8.28 22.42 -7.78
C ILE A 60 -9.22 21.38 -8.39
N TRP A 61 -8.98 20.10 -8.08
CA TRP A 61 -9.79 18.98 -8.51
C TRP A 61 -9.74 17.88 -7.45
N GLU A 62 -10.88 17.22 -7.26
CA GLU A 62 -11.05 16.08 -6.39
C GLU A 62 -11.83 15.00 -7.15
N PRO A 63 -11.54 13.71 -6.94
CA PRO A 63 -12.30 12.64 -7.56
C PRO A 63 -13.79 12.77 -7.25
N PRO A 64 -14.69 12.61 -8.24
CA PRO A 64 -16.12 12.79 -8.03
C PRO A 64 -16.76 11.70 -7.15
N SER A 65 -16.03 10.65 -6.80
CA SER A 65 -16.40 9.65 -5.79
C SER A 65 -15.16 8.98 -5.19
N GLY A 66 -15.28 8.47 -3.96
CA GLY A 66 -14.23 7.67 -3.31
C GLY A 66 -13.92 6.36 -4.03
N GLU A 67 -14.86 5.82 -4.81
CA GLU A 67 -14.61 4.67 -5.70
C GLU A 67 -13.61 5.02 -6.79
N ILE A 68 -13.74 6.21 -7.39
CA ILE A 68 -12.83 6.68 -8.44
C ILE A 68 -11.44 6.98 -7.84
N GLU A 69 -11.38 7.56 -6.65
CA GLU A 69 -10.14 7.74 -5.91
C GLU A 69 -9.42 6.38 -5.70
N SER A 70 -10.14 5.40 -5.16
CA SER A 70 -9.63 4.05 -4.92
C SER A 70 -9.15 3.36 -6.20
N LEU A 71 -9.88 3.54 -7.32
CA LEU A 71 -9.49 3.02 -8.63
C LEU A 71 -8.20 3.67 -9.15
N LEU A 72 -8.02 4.98 -8.96
CA LEU A 72 -6.80 5.68 -9.35
C LEU A 72 -5.60 5.18 -8.53
N PHE A 73 -5.76 4.99 -7.21
CA PHE A 73 -4.73 4.38 -6.37
C PHE A 73 -4.39 2.94 -6.80
N ALA A 74 -5.41 2.12 -7.07
CA ALA A 74 -5.21 0.75 -7.54
C ALA A 74 -4.47 0.71 -8.88
N LEU A 75 -4.79 1.62 -9.81
CA LEU A 75 -4.09 1.73 -11.10
C LEU A 75 -2.62 2.13 -10.91
N GLN A 76 -2.35 3.12 -10.06
CA GLN A 76 -0.98 3.52 -9.73
C GLN A 76 -0.19 2.36 -9.12
N ALA A 77 -0.79 1.62 -8.19
CA ALA A 77 -0.18 0.44 -7.57
C ALA A 77 0.12 -0.65 -8.61
N ALA A 78 -0.82 -0.92 -9.53
CA ALA A 78 -0.64 -1.91 -10.59
C ALA A 78 0.52 -1.53 -11.54
N ILE A 79 0.60 -0.26 -11.93
CA ILE A 79 1.71 0.25 -12.77
C ILE A 79 3.04 0.12 -12.02
N GLY A 80 3.09 0.52 -10.75
CA GLY A 80 4.28 0.39 -9.91
C GLY A 80 4.75 -1.06 -9.79
N ALA A 81 3.81 -2.00 -9.55
CA ALA A 81 4.11 -3.42 -9.48
C ALA A 81 4.65 -3.97 -10.81
N LEU A 82 4.10 -3.53 -11.95
CA LEU A 82 4.59 -3.92 -13.28
C LEU A 82 6.04 -3.45 -13.49
N ILE A 83 6.34 -2.20 -13.17
CA ILE A 83 7.69 -1.63 -13.31
C ILE A 83 8.70 -2.42 -12.45
N ILE A 84 8.37 -2.64 -11.18
CA ILE A 84 9.23 -3.39 -10.25
C ILE A 84 9.42 -4.84 -10.74
N GLY A 85 8.34 -5.50 -11.14
CA GLY A 85 8.38 -6.86 -11.67
C GLY A 85 9.22 -6.96 -12.94
N TYR A 86 9.11 -6.00 -13.86
CA TYR A 86 9.93 -5.92 -15.06
C TYR A 86 11.41 -5.75 -14.73
N ALA A 87 11.77 -4.87 -13.80
CA ALA A 87 13.16 -4.66 -13.39
C ALA A 87 13.80 -5.94 -12.83
N PHE A 88 13.12 -6.63 -11.92
CA PHE A 88 13.59 -7.92 -11.39
C PHE A 88 13.69 -8.99 -12.48
N GLY A 89 12.71 -9.05 -13.39
CA GLY A 89 12.71 -9.97 -14.53
C GLY A 89 13.88 -9.72 -15.48
N TYR A 90 14.16 -8.46 -15.79
CA TYR A 90 15.27 -8.04 -16.65
C TYR A 90 16.63 -8.39 -16.03
N TRP A 91 16.84 -8.10 -14.74
CA TRP A 91 18.08 -8.47 -14.04
C TRP A 91 18.32 -9.98 -13.99
N ARG A 92 17.26 -10.76 -13.73
CA ARG A 92 17.33 -12.23 -13.79
C ARG A 92 17.61 -12.76 -15.19
N GLY A 93 17.14 -12.05 -16.23
CA GLY A 93 17.41 -12.38 -17.62
C GLY A 93 18.87 -12.13 -18.01
N GLN A 94 19.48 -11.06 -17.51
CA GLN A 94 20.90 -10.74 -17.76
C GLN A 94 21.84 -11.73 -17.07
N SER A 95 21.55 -12.13 -15.82
CA SER A 95 22.39 -13.09 -15.10
C SER A 95 22.47 -14.48 -15.75
N LYS A 96 21.52 -14.81 -16.64
CA LYS A 96 21.52 -16.06 -17.43
C LYS A 96 22.29 -15.98 -18.75
N LYS A 97 22.66 -14.78 -19.20
CA LYS A 97 23.47 -14.58 -20.44
C LYS A 97 24.96 -14.53 -20.17
N GLU A 98 25.36 -14.37 -18.91
CA GLU A 98 26.77 -14.34 -18.47
C GLU A 98 27.29 -15.72 -18.03
N GLU A 99 26.44 -16.76 -18.07
CA GLU A 99 26.81 -18.19 -18.05
C GLU A 99 26.80 -18.76 -19.47
#